data_AF-J9GQJ0-F1
#
_entry.id   AF-J9GQJ0-F1
#
_cell.length_a   1.000
_cell.length_b   1.000
_cell.length_c   1.000
_cell.angle_alpha   90.00
_cell.angle_beta   90.00
_cell.angle_gamma   90.00
#
_symmetry.space_group_name_H-M   'P 1'
#
loop_
_entity.id
_entity.type
_entity.pdbx_description
1 polymer ?
#
loop_
_entity_poly.entity_id
_entity_poly.type
_entity_poly.pdbx_seq_one_letter_code
_entity_poly.pdbx_strand_id
1 'polypeptide(L)'
;MNFLFVLFGLAADALPGADYWTGEQGFHEMFGLAPRIAAASFLAFLVGSFLNAYVMSRMKLNARQGEHFSLRAIASTVVGETADSLVFFPLALGGVVPWTVMPWLMLNQVVLKTVYEIIALPLTIRVVNSLKRWEGEDARDEGISYSPWKIFDL
;
A
#
# COMPACT_ATOMS: atom_id res chain seq x y z
N MET A 1 -11.20 -0.53 1.36
CA MET A 1 -12.57 -0.51 1.94
C MET A 1 -12.90 0.93 2.29
N ASN A 2 -14.08 1.42 1.92
CA ASN A 2 -14.50 2.78 2.30
C ASN A 2 -14.68 2.86 3.82
N PHE A 3 -14.09 3.85 4.48
CA PHE A 3 -14.29 4.12 5.91
C PHE A 3 -15.77 4.22 6.30
N LEU A 4 -16.59 4.71 5.37
CA LEU A 4 -18.04 4.76 5.49
C LEU A 4 -18.67 3.38 5.75
N PHE A 5 -18.24 2.35 5.02
CA PHE A 5 -18.72 0.97 5.21
C PHE A 5 -18.35 0.43 6.59
N VAL A 6 -17.13 0.72 7.04
CA VAL A 6 -16.62 0.28 8.34
C VAL A 6 -17.36 1.00 9.48
N LEU A 7 -17.65 2.29 9.31
CA LEU A 7 -18.41 3.08 10.26
C LEU A 7 -19.86 2.58 10.37
N PHE A 8 -20.50 2.25 9.25
CA PHE A 8 -21.83 1.64 9.28
C PHE A 8 -21.82 0.22 9.88
N GLY A 9 -20.79 -0.58 9.58
CA GLY A 9 -20.63 -1.91 10.20
C GLY A 9 -20.47 -1.83 11.71
N LEU A 10 -19.66 -0.90 12.21
CA LEU A 10 -19.50 -0.65 13.65
C LEU A 10 -20.79 -0.12 14.30
N ALA A 11 -21.49 0.79 13.63
CA ALA A 11 -22.77 1.31 14.13
C ALA A 11 -23.85 0.21 14.19
N ALA A 12 -23.86 -0.70 13.22
CA ALA A 12 -24.76 -1.86 13.20
C ALA A 12 -24.41 -2.87 14.29
N ASP A 13 -23.12 -3.11 14.56
CA ASP A 13 -22.65 -4.01 15.60
C ASP A 13 -22.93 -3.48 17.02
N ALA A 14 -22.92 -2.15 17.20
CA ALA A 14 -23.23 -1.51 18.48
C ALA A 14 -24.73 -1.52 18.84
N LEU A 15 -25.61 -1.80 17.87
CA LEU A 15 -27.05 -1.86 18.09
C LEU A 15 -27.43 -3.27 18.58
N PRO A 16 -28.28 -3.39 19.62
CA PRO A 16 -28.71 -4.69 20.10
C PRO A 16 -29.46 -5.44 19.00
N GLY A 17 -29.09 -6.69 18.78
CA GLY A 17 -29.81 -7.60 17.90
C GLY A 17 -31.25 -7.80 18.36
N ALA A 18 -32.16 -8.09 17.43
CA ALA A 18 -33.53 -8.48 17.79
C ALA A 18 -33.52 -9.82 18.55
N ASP A 19 -34.47 -10.05 19.44
CA ASP A 19 -34.51 -11.24 20.33
C ASP A 19 -34.49 -12.60 19.60
N TYR A 20 -34.85 -12.63 18.32
CA TYR A 20 -34.84 -13.82 17.46
C TYR A 20 -33.54 -13.99 16.65
N TRP A 21 -32.64 -13.02 16.69
CA TRP A 21 -31.39 -13.01 15.94
C TRP A 21 -30.25 -13.61 16.77
N THR A 22 -29.73 -14.75 16.31
CA THR A 22 -28.66 -15.50 16.97
C THR A 22 -27.29 -15.30 16.32
N GLY A 23 -27.20 -14.51 15.24
CA GLY A 23 -25.98 -14.29 14.46
C GLY A 23 -25.07 -13.17 14.96
N GLU A 24 -25.36 -12.60 16.14
CA GLU A 24 -24.65 -11.45 16.70
C GLU A 24 -23.14 -11.72 16.87
N GLN A 25 -22.77 -12.91 17.36
CA GLN A 25 -21.37 -13.28 17.57
C GLN A 25 -20.57 -13.32 16.25
N GLY A 26 -21.13 -13.91 15.20
CA GLY A 26 -20.47 -13.95 13.88
C GLY A 26 -20.37 -12.57 13.23
N PHE A 27 -21.37 -11.71 13.45
CA PHE A 27 -21.34 -10.33 12.99
C PHE A 27 -20.22 -9.53 13.67
N HIS A 28 -20.11 -9.66 15.00
CA HIS A 28 -19.05 -9.01 15.78
C HIS A 28 -17.65 -9.49 15.40
N GLU A 29 -17.47 -10.78 15.14
CA GLU A 29 -16.17 -11.33 14.69
C GLU A 29 -15.74 -10.77 13.32
N MET A 30 -16.69 -10.56 12.40
CA MET A 30 -16.39 -10.03 11.06
C MET A 30 -16.21 -8.50 11.06
N PHE A 31 -17.08 -7.77 11.75
CA PHE A 31 -17.11 -6.30 11.70
C PHE A 31 -16.36 -5.62 12.85
N GLY A 32 -16.15 -6.28 13.98
CA GLY A 32 -15.39 -5.74 15.12
C GLY A 32 -13.92 -5.50 14.82
N LEU A 33 -13.31 -6.31 13.94
CA LEU A 33 -11.94 -6.09 13.46
C LEU A 33 -11.84 -5.08 12.30
N ALA A 34 -12.96 -4.78 11.62
CA ALA A 34 -12.95 -3.94 10.44
C ALA A 34 -12.40 -2.50 10.67
N PRO A 35 -12.74 -1.78 11.77
CA PRO A 35 -12.15 -0.47 12.10
C PRO A 35 -10.64 -0.52 12.23
N ARG A 36 -10.15 -1.54 12.93
CA ARG A 36 -8.73 -1.74 13.17
C ARG A 36 -7.98 -2.01 11.87
N ILE A 37 -8.50 -2.91 11.04
CA ILE A 37 -7.91 -3.25 9.74
C ILE A 37 -7.93 -2.02 8.82
N ALA A 38 -9.04 -1.28 8.77
CA ALA A 38 -9.14 -0.08 7.93
C ALA A 38 -8.14 1.01 8.32
N ALA A 39 -8.00 1.30 9.62
CA ALA A 39 -7.03 2.26 10.12
C ALA A 39 -5.58 1.80 9.84
N ALA A 40 -5.28 0.52 10.07
CA ALA A 40 -3.96 -0.06 9.79
C ALA A 40 -3.63 -0.01 8.29
N SER A 41 -4.57 -0.38 7.41
CA SER A 41 -4.40 -0.29 5.95
C SER A 41 -4.15 1.14 5.49
N PHE A 42 -4.84 2.12 6.08
CA PHE A 42 -4.65 3.51 5.71
C PHE A 42 -3.25 4.03 6.09
N LEU A 43 -2.79 3.74 7.31
CA LEU A 43 -1.45 4.12 7.75
C LEU A 43 -0.35 3.40 6.95
N ALA A 44 -0.52 2.11 6.72
CA ALA A 44 0.42 1.33 5.92
C ALA A 44 0.50 1.84 4.48
N PHE A 45 -0.66 2.11 3.85
CA PHE A 45 -0.72 2.72 2.53
C PHE A 45 -0.01 4.07 2.50
N LEU A 46 -0.22 4.93 3.50
CA LEU A 46 0.42 6.24 3.56
C LEU A 46 1.95 6.08 3.58
N VAL A 47 2.48 5.30 4.52
CA VAL A 47 3.92 5.09 4.67
C VAL A 47 4.54 4.38 3.46
N GLY A 48 3.93 3.29 3.01
CA GLY A 48 4.40 2.48 1.89
C GLY A 48 4.39 3.24 0.57
N SER A 49 3.31 3.97 0.27
CA SER A 49 3.20 4.77 -0.95
C SER A 49 4.19 5.94 -0.98
N PHE A 50 4.38 6.64 0.15
CA PHE A 50 5.38 7.69 0.23
C PHE A 50 6.80 7.17 0.02
N LEU A 51 7.16 6.05 0.66
CA LEU A 51 8.48 5.45 0.49
C LEU A 51 8.69 4.91 -0.93
N ASN A 52 7.68 4.29 -1.53
CA ASN A 52 7.72 3.87 -2.93
C ASN A 52 8.01 5.05 -3.86
N ALA A 53 7.21 6.11 -3.78
CA ALA A 53 7.37 7.31 -4.59
C ALA A 53 8.73 7.99 -4.35
N TYR A 54 9.15 8.10 -3.08
CA TYR A 54 10.44 8.68 -2.71
C TYR A 54 11.62 7.90 -3.32
N VAL A 55 11.65 6.58 -3.19
CA VAL A 55 12.71 5.74 -3.76
C VAL A 55 12.72 5.84 -5.28
N MET A 56 11.55 5.71 -5.91
CA MET A 56 11.41 5.83 -7.36
C MET A 56 11.97 7.16 -7.88
N SER A 57 11.65 8.26 -7.19
CA SER A 57 12.06 9.60 -7.59
C SER A 57 13.54 9.89 -7.28
N ARG A 58 14.06 9.46 -6.14
CA ARG A 58 15.49 9.59 -5.79
C ARG A 58 16.37 8.78 -6.74
N MET A 59 15.96 7.58 -7.14
CA MET A 59 16.69 6.80 -8.13
C MET A 59 16.61 7.42 -9.52
N LYS A 60 15.50 8.09 -9.89
CA LYS A 60 15.37 8.84 -11.16
C LYS A 60 16.34 10.01 -11.22
N LEU A 61 16.55 10.72 -10.11
CA LEU A 61 17.51 11.84 -9.99
C LEU A 61 18.97 11.38 -10.17
N ASN A 62 19.31 10.20 -9.64
CA ASN A 62 20.66 9.67 -9.68
C ASN A 62 20.97 8.90 -10.98
N ALA A 63 19.96 8.63 -11.83
CA ALA A 63 20.12 7.89 -13.08
C ALA A 63 20.36 8.83 -14.29
N ARG A 64 21.20 8.38 -15.24
CA ARG A 64 21.29 9.01 -16.57
C ARG A 64 19.97 8.85 -17.32
N GLN A 65 19.63 9.80 -18.20
CA GLN A 65 18.35 9.82 -18.93
C GLN A 65 18.05 8.45 -19.56
N GLY A 66 16.88 7.89 -19.24
CA GLY A 66 16.37 6.64 -19.82
C GLY A 66 16.93 5.34 -19.24
N GLU A 67 18.00 5.36 -18.44
CA GLU A 67 18.63 4.14 -17.93
C GLU A 67 17.91 3.58 -16.67
N HIS A 68 17.70 2.26 -16.65
CA HIS A 68 17.31 1.47 -15.47
C HIS A 68 15.88 1.69 -14.92
N PHE A 69 14.88 2.00 -15.75
CA PHE A 69 13.47 2.07 -15.29
C PHE A 69 13.01 0.80 -14.56
N SER A 70 13.32 -0.38 -15.10
CA SER A 70 12.91 -1.66 -14.51
C SER A 70 13.46 -1.86 -13.09
N LEU A 71 14.73 -1.49 -12.89
CA LEU A 71 15.40 -1.66 -11.61
C LEU A 71 14.85 -0.68 -10.56
N ARG A 72 14.44 0.52 -11.00
CA ARG A 72 13.78 1.51 -10.14
C ARG A 72 12.41 1.03 -9.68
N ALA A 73 11.59 0.52 -10.60
CA ALA A 73 10.26 0.00 -10.29
C ALA A 73 10.33 -1.17 -9.29
N ILE A 74 11.25 -2.12 -9.50
CA ILE A 74 11.38 -3.26 -8.59
C ILE A 74 11.91 -2.79 -7.21
N ALA A 75 12.94 -1.95 -7.17
CA ALA A 75 13.53 -1.49 -5.92
C ALA A 75 12.55 -0.64 -5.09
N SER A 76 11.81 0.27 -5.74
CA SER A 76 10.81 1.09 -5.06
C SER A 76 9.64 0.26 -4.54
N THR A 77 9.18 -0.74 -5.31
CA THR A 77 8.15 -1.67 -4.87
C THR A 77 8.60 -2.49 -3.67
N VAL A 78 9.82 -3.04 -3.68
CA VAL A 78 10.34 -3.80 -2.53
C VAL A 78 10.37 -2.94 -1.28
N VAL A 79 10.88 -1.71 -1.36
CA VAL A 79 10.94 -0.81 -0.19
C VAL A 79 9.54 -0.40 0.27
N GLY A 80 8.66 -0.02 -0.65
CA GLY A 80 7.29 0.39 -0.36
C GLY A 80 6.47 -0.73 0.29
N GLU A 81 6.50 -1.94 -0.29
CA GLU A 81 5.76 -3.10 0.20
C GLU A 81 6.32 -3.64 1.52
N THR A 82 7.64 -3.55 1.73
CA THR A 82 8.25 -3.90 3.01
C THR A 82 7.78 -2.95 4.11
N ALA A 83 7.75 -1.65 3.83
CA ALA A 83 7.27 -0.66 4.79
C ALA A 83 5.77 -0.77 5.04
N ASP A 84 4.96 -0.98 4.00
CA ASP A 84 3.53 -1.27 4.10
C ASP A 84 3.30 -2.47 5.01
N SER A 85 4.00 -3.58 4.76
CA SER A 85 3.87 -4.81 5.56
C SER A 85 4.30 -4.61 7.02
N LEU A 86 5.41 -3.91 7.27
CA LEU A 86 5.92 -3.63 8.61
C LEU A 86 4.96 -2.78 9.45
N VAL A 87 4.19 -1.91 8.81
CA VAL A 87 3.16 -1.09 9.49
C VAL A 87 1.85 -1.86 9.59
N PHE A 88 1.40 -2.51 8.50
CA PHE A 88 0.10 -3.17 8.43
C PHE A 88 0.00 -4.38 9.36
N PHE A 89 0.94 -5.32 9.29
CA PHE A 89 0.79 -6.60 10.00
C PHE A 89 0.75 -6.45 11.53
N PRO A 90 1.66 -5.69 12.18
CA PRO A 90 1.57 -5.48 13.62
C PRO A 90 0.30 -4.73 14.03
N LEU A 91 -0.13 -3.71 13.26
CA LEU A 91 -1.29 -2.90 13.61
C LEU A 91 -2.61 -3.63 13.37
N ALA A 92 -2.77 -4.32 12.23
CA ALA A 92 -3.99 -5.03 11.89
C ALA A 92 -4.11 -6.38 12.61
N LEU A 93 -3.01 -7.15 12.70
CA LEU A 93 -3.02 -8.55 13.11
C LEU A 93 -2.31 -8.82 14.44
N GLY A 94 -1.73 -7.80 15.09
CA GLY A 94 -1.12 -7.93 16.40
C GLY A 94 -2.13 -8.42 17.45
N GLY A 95 -1.89 -9.58 18.06
CA GLY A 95 -2.81 -10.21 19.01
C GLY A 95 -3.90 -11.09 18.38
N VAL A 96 -4.00 -11.14 17.05
CA VAL A 96 -4.86 -12.09 16.31
C VAL A 96 -4.02 -13.24 15.74
N VAL A 97 -2.87 -12.91 15.16
CA VAL A 97 -1.96 -13.90 14.55
C VAL A 97 -0.73 -14.11 15.43
N PRO A 98 -0.25 -15.35 15.61
CA PRO A 98 0.97 -15.62 16.36
C PRO A 98 2.20 -14.89 15.79
N TRP A 99 3.00 -14.29 16.67
CA TRP A 99 4.23 -13.57 16.31
C TRP A 99 5.28 -14.43 15.60
N THR A 100 5.23 -15.76 15.77
CA THR A 100 6.11 -16.70 15.07
C THR A 100 5.78 -16.86 13.59
N VAL A 101 4.52 -16.63 13.20
CA VAL A 101 4.03 -16.79 11.83
C VAL A 101 4.06 -15.46 11.07
N MET A 102 3.97 -14.34 11.78
CA MET A 102 3.87 -13.00 11.21
C MET A 102 5.04 -12.63 10.26
N PRO A 103 6.33 -12.86 10.61
CA PRO A 103 7.44 -12.57 9.70
C PRO A 103 7.37 -13.38 8.39
N TRP A 104 6.94 -14.65 8.46
CA TRP A 104 6.76 -15.49 7.29
C TRP A 104 5.63 -15.00 6.39
N LEU A 105 4.51 -14.54 6.95
CA LEU A 105 3.42 -13.96 6.18
C LEU A 105 3.85 -12.67 5.47
N MET A 106 4.57 -11.80 6.17
CA MET A 106 5.10 -10.55 5.61
C MET A 106 6.08 -10.83 4.47
N LEU A 107 7.03 -11.74 4.69
CA LEU A 107 8.01 -12.10 3.67
C LEU A 107 7.32 -12.68 2.42
N ASN A 108 6.38 -13.61 2.60
CA ASN A 108 5.63 -14.17 1.48
C ASN A 108 4.84 -13.10 0.71
N GLN A 109 4.22 -12.14 1.40
CA GLN A 109 3.52 -11.03 0.73
C GLN A 109 4.47 -10.19 -0.12
N VAL A 110 5.60 -9.75 0.46
CA VAL A 110 6.57 -8.92 -0.27
C VAL A 110 7.13 -9.68 -1.47
N VAL A 111 7.49 -10.96 -1.30
CA VAL A 111 8.00 -11.80 -2.38
C VAL A 111 6.96 -11.97 -3.49
N LEU A 112 5.74 -12.37 -3.16
CA LEU A 112 4.68 -12.60 -4.15
C LEU A 112 4.35 -11.33 -4.93
N LYS A 113 4.22 -10.19 -4.25
CA LYS A 113 3.97 -8.90 -4.90
C LYS A 113 5.13 -8.47 -5.79
N THR A 114 6.37 -8.67 -5.33
CA THR A 114 7.56 -8.35 -6.13
C THR A 114 7.67 -9.24 -7.37
N VAL A 115 7.38 -10.54 -7.25
CA VAL A 115 7.35 -11.46 -8.39
C VAL A 115 6.28 -11.05 -9.39
N TYR A 116 5.09 -10.71 -8.91
CA TYR A 116 4.01 -10.19 -9.76
C TYR A 116 4.45 -8.93 -10.51
N GLU A 117 5.08 -7.97 -9.81
CA GLU A 117 5.63 -6.76 -10.42
C GLU A 117 6.63 -7.11 -11.53
N ILE A 118 7.58 -8.00 -11.28
CA ILE A 118 8.58 -8.42 -12.28
C ILE A 118 7.91 -9.01 -13.53
N ILE A 119 6.83 -9.78 -13.37
CA ILE A 119 6.09 -10.37 -14.49
C ILE A 119 5.29 -9.31 -15.26
N ALA A 120 4.70 -8.33 -14.56
CA ALA A 120 3.89 -7.27 -15.15
C ALA A 120 4.76 -6.16 -15.79
N LEU A 121 5.96 -5.94 -15.29
CA LEU A 121 6.88 -4.87 -15.69
C LEU A 121 7.15 -4.77 -17.20
N PRO A 122 7.31 -5.86 -17.98
CA PRO A 122 7.50 -5.78 -19.44
C PRO A 122 6.29 -5.16 -20.15
N LEU A 123 5.08 -5.45 -19.66
CA LEU A 123 3.86 -4.85 -20.17
C LEU A 123 3.80 -3.37 -19.79
N THR A 124 4.08 -3.05 -18.52
CA THR A 124 4.13 -1.66 -18.03
C THR A 124 5.08 -0.81 -18.85
N ILE A 125 6.29 -1.31 -19.14
CA ILE A 125 7.28 -0.59 -19.96
C ILE A 125 6.76 -0.33 -21.38
N ARG A 126 6.09 -1.32 -22.02
CA ARG A 126 5.54 -1.13 -23.37
C ARG A 126 4.46 -0.06 -23.38
N VAL A 127 3.58 -0.04 -22.39
CA VAL A 127 2.52 0.97 -22.26
C VAL A 127 3.11 2.35 -22.00
N VAL A 128 4.01 2.47 -21.03
CA VAL A 128 4.68 3.73 -20.69
C VAL A 128 5.45 4.29 -21.88
N ASN A 129 6.23 3.46 -22.59
CA ASN A 129 6.98 3.90 -23.76
C ASN A 129 6.07 4.30 -24.93
N SER A 130 4.91 3.64 -25.07
CA SER A 130 3.91 4.06 -26.05
C SER A 130 3.36 5.43 -25.67
N LEU A 131 2.95 5.63 -24.43
CA LEU A 131 2.41 6.91 -23.97
C LEU A 131 3.42 8.06 -24.12
N LYS A 132 4.67 7.86 -23.71
CA LYS A 132 5.76 8.85 -23.87
C LYS A 132 5.98 9.26 -25.33
N ARG A 133 5.81 8.34 -26.29
CA ARG A 133 5.93 8.66 -27.73
C ARG A 133 4.78 9.53 -28.23
N TRP A 134 3.60 9.40 -27.63
CA TRP A 134 2.42 10.19 -27.98
C TRP A 134 2.46 11.58 -27.35
N GLU A 135 2.91 11.67 -26.09
CA GLU A 135 2.96 12.94 -25.34
C GLU A 135 4.22 13.75 -25.61
N GLY A 136 5.32 13.13 -26.06
CA GLY A 136 6.56 13.82 -26.39
C GLY A 136 7.32 14.40 -25.18
N GLU A 137 6.87 14.13 -23.96
CA GLU A 137 7.48 14.60 -22.72
C GLU A 137 8.13 13.46 -21.93
N ASP A 138 9.34 13.70 -21.43
CA ASP A 138 9.98 12.87 -20.40
C ASP A 138 10.34 13.78 -19.22
N ALA A 139 9.31 14.23 -18.50
CA ALA A 139 9.47 15.13 -17.36
C ALA A 139 10.38 14.49 -16.30
N ARG A 140 11.51 15.15 -16.00
CA ARG A 140 12.38 14.80 -14.88
C ARG A 140 11.89 15.49 -13.63
N ASP A 141 11.87 14.74 -12.54
CA ASP A 141 11.50 15.20 -11.20
C ASP A 141 12.65 16.00 -10.55
N GLU A 142 13.22 16.97 -11.27
CA GLU A 142 14.30 17.83 -10.77
C GLU A 142 13.70 18.91 -9.84
N GLY A 143 14.21 19.00 -8.60
CA GLY A 143 13.82 20.05 -7.65
C GLY A 143 12.59 19.74 -6.76
N ILE A 144 12.03 18.53 -6.79
CA ILE A 144 10.85 18.20 -5.97
C ILE A 144 11.23 18.06 -4.48
N SER A 145 10.51 18.78 -3.62
CA SER A 145 10.62 18.62 -2.16
C SER A 145 9.66 17.52 -1.67
N TYR A 146 10.20 16.42 -1.15
CA TYR A 146 9.40 15.30 -0.61
C TYR A 146 8.94 15.51 0.85
N SER A 147 9.04 16.74 1.37
CA SER A 147 8.58 17.03 2.73
C SER A 147 7.04 17.11 2.74
N PRO A 148 6.34 16.33 3.58
CA PRO A 148 4.89 16.40 3.73
C PRO A 148 4.37 17.79 4.12
N TRP A 149 5.26 18.66 4.61
CA TRP A 149 4.94 19.98 5.13
C TRP A 149 5.11 21.12 4.11
N LYS A 150 5.67 20.85 2.93
CA LYS A 150 5.93 21.84 1.87
C LYS A 150 4.84 21.86 0.79
N ILE A 151 3.59 21.62 1.18
CA ILE A 151 2.42 21.68 0.27
C ILE A 151 2.20 23.10 -0.28
N PHE A 152 2.83 24.12 0.32
CA PHE A 152 2.70 25.53 -0.06
C PHE A 152 3.93 26.12 -0.80
N ASP A 153 4.95 25.32 -1.12
CA ASP A 153 6.16 25.78 -1.85
C ASP A 153 6.12 25.40 -3.36
N LEU A 154 4.92 25.39 -3.96
CA LEU A 154 4.70 25.18 -5.40
C LEU A 154 4.43 26.51 -6.11
#